data_AF-Q1GTG7-F1
#
_entry.id   AF-Q1GTG7-F1
#
_cell.length_a   1.000
_cell.length_b   1.000
_cell.length_c   1.000
_cell.angle_alpha   90.00
_cell.angle_beta   90.00
_cell.angle_gamma   90.00
#
_symmetry.space_group_name_H-M   'P 1'
#
loop_
_entity.id
_entity.type
_entity.pdbx_description
1 polymer ?
#
loop_
_entity_poly.entity_id
_entity_poly.type
_entity_poly.pdbx_seq_one_letter_code
_entity_poly.pdbx_strand_id
1 'polypeptide(L)'
;MPSTAIRAACWMNVDKHATLGALLSSDPPRMEALAAVAALKLPDCWIRAGFVRDAVWDHLRGRAPTFPQADVDVVWFAPEMASAKVDRDIEQRLHAYVPRYNWSVKNQARMHHRNHDAP
;
A
#
# COMPACT_ATOMS: atom_id res chain seq x y z
N MET A 1 35.56 8.36 23.18
CA MET A 1 36.30 7.52 22.20
C MET A 1 35.43 6.28 21.91
N PRO A 2 35.20 5.87 20.66
CA PRO A 2 34.08 6.36 19.86
C PRO A 2 33.02 5.29 19.53
N SER A 3 31.74 5.68 19.46
CA SER A 3 30.67 4.86 18.84
C SER A 3 29.62 5.75 18.15
N THR A 4 30.07 6.55 17.20
CA THR A 4 29.19 7.35 16.32
C THR A 4 29.38 6.99 14.84
N ALA A 5 30.40 6.21 14.50
CA ALA A 5 30.76 5.89 13.12
C ALA A 5 29.88 4.81 12.45
N ILE A 6 29.23 3.93 13.21
CA ILE A 6 28.46 2.80 12.65
C ILE A 6 27.16 3.27 11.97
N ARG A 7 26.54 4.36 12.45
CA ARG A 7 25.27 4.85 11.89
C ARG A 7 25.40 5.55 10.54
N ALA A 8 26.55 6.16 10.24
CA ALA A 8 26.75 6.89 8.97
C ALA A 8 26.94 5.95 7.77
N ALA A 9 27.52 4.77 7.97
CA ALA A 9 27.84 3.83 6.89
C ALA A 9 26.59 3.28 6.18
N CYS A 10 25.48 3.11 6.89
CA CYS A 10 24.24 2.54 6.32
C CYS A 10 23.55 3.45 5.27
N TRP A 11 23.87 4.75 5.27
CA TRP A 11 23.25 5.75 4.39
C TRP A 11 24.05 6.02 3.12
N MET A 12 25.34 5.63 3.08
CA MET A 12 26.25 6.00 1.99
C MET A 12 26.09 5.13 0.72
N ASN A 13 25.41 3.98 0.81
CA ASN A 13 25.25 3.02 -0.30
C ASN A 13 23.81 2.88 -0.85
N VAL A 14 22.89 3.78 -0.49
CA VAL A 14 21.51 3.72 -1.00
C VAL A 14 21.40 4.42 -2.35
N ASP A 15 20.88 3.73 -3.35
CA ASP A 15 20.58 4.33 -4.66
C ASP A 15 19.34 5.23 -4.59
N LYS A 16 19.54 6.54 -4.54
CA LYS A 16 18.44 7.52 -4.51
C LYS A 16 17.67 7.63 -5.83
N HIS A 17 18.19 7.05 -6.91
CA HIS A 17 17.61 7.09 -8.25
C HIS A 17 16.86 5.81 -8.61
N ALA A 18 16.74 4.85 -7.68
CA ALA A 18 15.95 3.66 -7.87
C ALA A 18 14.51 4.02 -8.27
N THR A 19 14.03 3.41 -9.35
CA THR A 19 12.65 3.63 -9.80
C THR A 19 11.67 2.96 -8.86
N LEU A 20 10.47 3.54 -8.69
CA LEU A 20 9.44 2.95 -7.85
C LEU A 20 9.08 1.52 -8.29
N GLY A 21 9.01 1.28 -9.60
CA GLY A 21 8.73 -0.06 -10.14
C GLY A 21 9.77 -1.08 -9.72
N ALA A 22 11.06 -0.73 -9.73
CA ALA A 22 12.13 -1.61 -9.26
C ALA A 22 12.02 -1.89 -7.76
N LEU A 23 11.75 -0.86 -6.96
CA LEU A 23 11.59 -1.00 -5.51
C LEU A 23 10.45 -1.97 -5.17
N LEU A 24 9.27 -1.78 -5.76
CA LEU A 24 8.12 -2.64 -5.53
C LEU A 24 8.35 -4.06 -6.05
N SER A 25 8.94 -4.21 -7.24
CA SER A 25 9.21 -5.54 -7.82
C SER A 25 10.21 -6.35 -7.00
N SER A 26 11.09 -5.69 -6.24
CA SER A 26 12.05 -6.32 -5.32
C SER A 26 11.47 -6.64 -3.94
N ASP A 27 10.20 -6.34 -3.70
CA ASP A 27 9.50 -6.51 -2.43
C ASP A 27 8.36 -7.55 -2.58
N PRO A 28 8.61 -8.83 -2.25
CA PRO A 28 7.64 -9.90 -2.46
C PRO A 28 6.32 -9.70 -1.70
N PRO A 29 6.29 -9.28 -0.42
CA PRO A 29 5.04 -8.90 0.23
C PRO A 29 4.25 -7.84 -0.55
N ARG A 30 4.91 -6.76 -0.99
CA ARG A 30 4.20 -5.71 -1.73
C ARG A 30 3.68 -6.20 -3.08
N MET A 31 4.45 -7.02 -3.79
CA MET A 31 4.01 -7.62 -5.05
C MET A 31 2.82 -8.57 -4.88
N GLU A 32 2.77 -9.33 -3.79
CA GLU A 32 1.63 -10.20 -3.52
C GLU A 32 0.37 -9.40 -3.19
N ALA A 33 0.48 -8.32 -2.40
CA ALA A 33 -0.65 -7.45 -2.14
C ALA A 33 -1.20 -6.81 -3.44
N LEU A 34 -0.30 -6.34 -4.32
CA LEU A 34 -0.67 -5.81 -5.64
C LEU A 34 -1.36 -6.86 -6.50
N ALA A 35 -0.85 -8.11 -6.51
CA ALA A 35 -1.46 -9.21 -7.26
C ALA A 35 -2.85 -9.58 -6.72
N ALA A 36 -3.03 -9.60 -5.39
CA ALA A 36 -4.31 -9.87 -4.76
C ALA A 36 -5.37 -8.83 -5.13
N VAL A 37 -5.00 -7.54 -5.10
CA VAL A 37 -5.89 -6.44 -5.50
C VAL A 37 -6.19 -6.49 -7.00
N ALA A 38 -5.19 -6.75 -7.84
CA ALA A 38 -5.39 -6.89 -9.29
C ALA A 38 -6.36 -8.04 -9.65
N ALA A 39 -6.30 -9.15 -8.91
CA ALA A 39 -7.18 -10.31 -9.11
C ALA A 39 -8.67 -10.01 -8.83
N LEU A 40 -8.98 -8.95 -8.08
CA LEU A 40 -10.36 -8.53 -7.83
C LEU A 40 -11.04 -7.98 -9.08
N LYS A 41 -10.26 -7.48 -10.07
CA LYS A 41 -10.76 -6.86 -11.31
C LYS A 41 -11.78 -5.74 -11.06
N LEU A 42 -11.56 -4.95 -10.01
CA LEU A 42 -12.38 -3.78 -9.71
C LEU A 42 -12.08 -2.63 -10.67
N PRO A 43 -13.09 -1.81 -11.01
CA PRO A 43 -12.88 -0.61 -11.80
C PRO A 43 -12.05 0.42 -11.02
N ASP A 44 -11.13 1.08 -11.73
CA ASP A 44 -10.31 2.19 -11.23
C ASP A 44 -9.76 1.96 -9.82
N CYS A 45 -9.08 0.81 -9.64
CA CYS A 45 -8.67 0.27 -8.34
C CYS A 45 -7.15 0.36 -8.13
N TRP A 46 -6.75 0.82 -6.94
CA TRP A 46 -5.37 1.16 -6.61
C TRP A 46 -5.09 0.87 -5.12
N ILE A 47 -3.83 0.66 -4.78
CA ILE A 47 -3.37 0.72 -3.38
C ILE A 47 -2.87 2.14 -3.09
N ARG A 48 -3.29 2.73 -1.96
CA ARG A 48 -3.00 4.12 -1.60
C ARG A 48 -1.51 4.37 -1.30
N ALA A 49 -1.12 5.64 -1.37
CA ALA A 49 0.24 6.14 -1.23
C ALA A 49 1.00 5.74 0.05
N GLY A 50 0.34 5.40 1.16
CA GLY A 50 1.03 4.95 2.39
C GLY A 50 1.92 3.73 2.14
N PHE A 51 1.40 2.77 1.36
CA PHE A 51 2.09 1.55 0.95
C PHE A 51 3.37 1.82 0.14
N VAL A 52 3.28 2.76 -0.80
CA VAL A 52 4.38 3.22 -1.67
C VAL A 52 5.40 4.03 -0.88
N ARG A 53 4.94 4.99 -0.08
CA ARG A 53 5.77 5.84 0.77
C ARG A 53 6.65 4.98 1.68
N ASP A 54 6.06 3.97 2.31
CA ASP A 54 6.81 3.12 3.24
C ASP A 54 7.89 2.31 2.51
N ALA A 55 7.65 1.86 1.27
CA ALA A 55 8.67 1.20 0.45
C ALA A 55 9.86 2.14 0.14
N VAL A 56 9.55 3.36 -0.30
CA VAL A 56 10.55 4.39 -0.61
C VAL A 56 11.33 4.75 0.66
N TRP A 57 10.65 4.89 1.79
CA TRP A 57 11.26 5.24 3.07
C TRP A 57 12.09 4.11 3.69
N ASP A 58 11.76 2.85 3.37
CA ASP A 58 12.60 1.70 3.69
C ASP A 58 13.89 1.71 2.89
N HIS A 59 13.76 1.87 1.58
CA HIS A 59 14.89 1.99 0.67
C HIS A 59 15.84 3.14 1.04
N LEU A 60 15.31 4.36 1.21
CA LEU A 60 16.08 5.56 1.56
C LEU A 60 16.85 5.45 2.88
N ARG A 61 16.38 4.61 3.81
CA ARG A 61 17.02 4.35 5.10
C ARG A 61 17.97 3.13 5.07
N GLY A 62 18.18 2.53 3.90
CA GLY A 62 19.01 1.34 3.72
C GLY A 62 18.46 0.10 4.43
N ARG A 63 17.14 0.04 4.67
CA ARG A 63 16.50 -1.14 5.22
C ARG A 63 16.07 -2.07 4.10
N ALA A 64 16.22 -3.36 4.34
CA ALA A 64 15.63 -4.38 3.49
C ALA A 64 14.09 -4.20 3.46
N PRO A 65 13.43 -4.58 2.35
CA PRO A 65 11.97 -4.60 2.28
C PRO A 65 11.37 -5.35 3.47
N THR A 66 10.44 -4.71 4.17
CA THR A 66 9.73 -5.32 5.30
C THR A 66 8.25 -5.49 4.97
N PHE A 67 7.64 -6.47 5.63
CA PHE A 67 6.20 -6.69 5.52
C PHE A 67 5.42 -5.42 5.91
N PRO A 68 4.45 -4.97 5.09
CA PRO A 68 3.61 -3.81 5.42
C PRO A 68 2.88 -4.01 6.76
N GLN A 69 3.23 -3.22 7.77
CA GLN A 69 2.58 -3.29 9.10
C GLN A 69 1.35 -2.40 9.20
N ALA A 70 1.30 -1.33 8.40
CA ALA A 70 0.15 -0.44 8.31
C ALA A 70 -0.95 -1.05 7.42
N ASP A 71 -2.13 -0.46 7.51
CA ASP A 71 -3.29 -0.84 6.70
C ASP A 71 -2.96 -0.72 5.21
N VAL A 72 -3.29 -1.77 4.45
CA VAL A 72 -3.23 -1.76 3.00
C VAL A 72 -4.54 -1.19 2.47
N ASP A 73 -4.54 0.13 2.33
CA ASP A 73 -5.66 0.90 1.81
C ASP A 73 -5.87 0.62 0.31
N VAL A 74 -6.95 -0.08 -0.02
CA VAL A 74 -7.43 -0.30 -1.39
C VAL A 74 -8.50 0.73 -1.70
N VAL A 75 -8.21 1.63 -2.63
CA VAL A 75 -9.14 2.63 -3.15
C VAL A 75 -9.64 2.19 -4.51
N TRP A 76 -10.94 2.32 -4.73
CA TRP A 76 -11.56 2.01 -6.00
C TRP A 76 -12.69 2.99 -6.29
N PHE A 77 -13.14 3.09 -7.53
CA PHE A 77 -14.19 4.04 -7.90
C PHE A 77 -15.25 3.39 -8.80
N ALA A 78 -16.48 3.40 -8.30
CA ALA A 78 -17.66 2.97 -9.02
C ALA A 78 -18.89 3.68 -8.44
N PRO A 79 -19.41 4.74 -9.09
CA PRO A 79 -20.55 5.50 -8.58
C PRO A 79 -21.83 4.66 -8.49
N GLU A 80 -22.00 3.69 -9.37
CA GLU A 80 -23.12 2.75 -9.38
C GLU A 80 -23.06 1.71 -8.24
N MET A 81 -21.90 1.56 -7.58
CA MET A 81 -21.68 0.63 -6.47
C MET A 81 -21.26 1.34 -5.17
N ALA A 82 -21.86 2.50 -4.88
CA ALA A 82 -21.49 3.37 -3.75
C ALA A 82 -21.92 2.86 -2.34
N SER A 83 -22.23 1.58 -2.18
CA SER A 83 -22.65 1.01 -0.89
C SER A 83 -21.46 0.58 -0.03
N ALA A 84 -21.46 0.99 1.24
CA ALA A 84 -20.45 0.55 2.21
C ALA A 84 -20.47 -0.98 2.45
N LYS A 85 -21.56 -1.67 2.08
CA LYS A 85 -21.60 -3.14 2.11
C LYS A 85 -20.66 -3.75 1.07
N VAL A 86 -20.59 -3.18 -0.13
CA VAL A 86 -19.73 -3.69 -1.21
C VAL A 86 -18.26 -3.60 -0.80
N ASP A 87 -17.85 -2.48 -0.18
CA ASP A 87 -16.51 -2.34 0.39
C ASP A 87 -16.18 -3.45 1.38
N ARG A 88 -17.09 -3.73 2.33
CA ARG A 88 -16.89 -4.79 3.34
C ARG A 88 -16.81 -6.18 2.71
N ASP A 89 -17.65 -6.45 1.71
CA ASP A 89 -17.66 -7.76 1.03
C ASP A 89 -16.33 -7.96 0.25
N ILE A 90 -15.76 -6.90 -0.34
CA ILE A 90 -14.43 -6.93 -0.97
C ILE A 90 -13.32 -7.14 0.07
N GLU A 91 -13.38 -6.40 1.18
CA GLU A 91 -12.40 -6.50 2.28
C GLU A 91 -12.36 -7.92 2.86
N GLN A 92 -13.53 -8.53 3.06
CA GLN A 92 -13.64 -9.93 3.49
C GLN A 92 -13.06 -10.91 2.46
N ARG A 93 -13.28 -10.69 1.17
CA ARG A 93 -12.68 -11.52 0.11
C ARG A 93 -11.16 -11.43 0.12
N LEU A 94 -10.60 -10.24 0.31
CA LEU A 94 -9.16 -10.04 0.44
C LEU A 94 -8.61 -10.72 1.70
N HIS A 95 -9.29 -10.61 2.84
CA HIS A 95 -8.90 -11.34 4.05
C HIS A 95 -8.99 -12.87 3.89
N ALA A 96 -9.99 -13.37 3.17
CA ALA A 96 -10.12 -14.80 2.90
C ALA A 96 -9.02 -15.32 1.97
N TYR A 97 -8.62 -14.53 0.97
CA TYR A 97 -7.59 -14.91 0.00
C TYR A 97 -6.17 -14.71 0.53
N VAL A 98 -5.90 -13.59 1.20
CA VAL A 98 -4.59 -13.25 1.77
C VAL A 98 -4.76 -12.61 3.15
N PRO A 99 -4.90 -13.43 4.22
CA PRO A 99 -5.30 -12.96 5.56
C PRO A 99 -4.25 -12.13 6.29
N ARG A 100 -2.99 -12.18 5.83
CA ARG A 100 -1.86 -11.59 6.56
C ARG A 100 -1.75 -10.06 6.49
N TYR A 101 -2.42 -9.43 5.52
CA TYR A 101 -2.47 -7.96 5.45
C TYR A 101 -3.67 -7.42 6.21
N ASN A 102 -3.52 -6.22 6.78
CA ASN A 102 -4.63 -5.47 7.33
C ASN A 102 -5.32 -4.69 6.21
N TRP A 103 -6.33 -5.26 5.57
CA TRP A 103 -6.97 -4.64 4.41
C TRP A 103 -7.96 -3.54 4.82
N SER A 104 -7.94 -2.42 4.09
CA SER A 104 -8.93 -1.35 4.24
C SER A 104 -9.45 -0.97 2.87
N VAL A 105 -10.69 -1.34 2.54
CA VAL A 105 -11.26 -1.10 1.21
C VAL A 105 -12.22 0.08 1.24
N LYS A 106 -12.09 1.03 0.31
CA LYS A 106 -12.94 2.23 0.25
C LYS A 106 -13.27 2.64 -1.18
N ASN A 107 -14.55 2.60 -1.54
CA ASN A 107 -15.06 3.23 -2.76
C ASN A 107 -15.01 4.76 -2.61
N GLN A 108 -14.27 5.45 -3.48
CA GLN A 108 -14.15 6.91 -3.43
C GLN A 108 -15.45 7.62 -3.81
N ALA A 109 -16.35 6.98 -4.57
CA ALA A 109 -17.62 7.58 -4.99
C ALA A 109 -18.56 7.95 -3.82
N ARG A 110 -18.36 7.37 -2.63
CA ARG A 110 -19.17 7.68 -1.42
C ARG A 110 -18.43 8.52 -0.37
N MET A 111 -17.14 8.82 -0.58
CA MET A 111 -16.33 9.47 0.46
C MET A 111 -16.72 10.92 0.69
N HIS A 112 -17.14 11.66 -0.35
CA HIS A 112 -17.62 13.04 -0.22
C HIS A 112 -18.83 13.14 0.72
N HIS A 113 -19.79 12.21 0.63
CA HIS A 113 -20.92 12.13 1.58
C HIS A 113 -20.48 11.86 3.02
N ARG A 114 -19.48 11.00 3.20
CA ARG A 114 -18.93 10.68 4.53
C ARG A 114 -18.15 11.84 5.13
N ASN A 115 -17.44 12.58 4.30
CA ASN A 115 -16.55 13.67 4.72
C ASN A 115 -17.29 15.02 4.81
N HIS A 116 -18.53 15.10 4.34
CA HIS A 116 -19.30 16.34 4.19
C HIS A 116 -18.69 17.33 3.19
N ASP A 117 -18.07 16.80 2.13
CA ASP A 117 -17.46 17.56 1.05
C ASP A 117 -18.32 17.53 -0.22
N ALA A 118 -18.06 18.46 -1.15
CA ALA A 118 -18.62 18.39 -2.50
C ALA A 118 -18.04 17.17 -3.26
N PRO A 119 -18.82 16.57 -4.19
CA PRO A 119 -18.36 15.44 -5.02
C PRO A 119 -17.16 15.77 -5.91
#